data_AF-A0A1Y4FPP7-F1
#
_entry.id   AF-A0A1Y4FPP7-F1
#
_cell.length_a   1.000
_cell.length_b   1.000
_cell.length_c   1.000
_cell.angle_alpha   90.00
_cell.angle_beta   90.00
_cell.angle_gamma   90.00
#
_symmetry.space_group_name_H-M   'P 1'
#
loop_
_entity.id
_entity.type
_entity.pdbx_description
1 polymer ?
#
loop_
_entity_poly.entity_id
_entity_poly.type
_entity_poly.pdbx_seq_one_letter_code
_entity_poly.pdbx_strand_id
1 'polypeptide(L)'
;MDENVFLVKWYGPFTTSEEERLWEKEQSFKCSLYLLHGKLKYAKSREVYYCGESTRNVYKRLCDKGHHIAEIKERLNSIYVGRISNIKHPTRSQIMLVEKTITAYLAEELGEQNLLNATNFYYSSQNVYVINEWWKIDGESMWARQPINAPSHIVPDVICSHCTENKDIELYGCKKMKRL
;
A
#
# COMPACT_ATOMS: atom_id res chain seq x y z
N MET A 1 -16.21 9.60 -18.68
CA MET A 1 -15.97 9.48 -17.23
C MET A 1 -14.80 8.52 -17.13
N ASP A 2 -13.63 8.98 -16.69
CA ASP A 2 -12.47 8.09 -16.64
C ASP A 2 -12.73 7.01 -15.59
N GLU A 3 -12.58 5.75 -15.97
CA GLU A 3 -12.75 4.62 -15.06
C GLU A 3 -11.55 4.57 -14.10
N ASN A 4 -11.78 4.92 -12.83
CA ASN A 4 -10.78 4.86 -11.76
C ASN A 4 -10.56 3.42 -11.28
N VAL A 5 -10.12 2.55 -12.19
CA VAL A 5 -9.82 1.13 -11.92
C VAL A 5 -8.31 0.94 -11.97
N PHE A 6 -7.73 0.44 -10.88
CA PHE A 6 -6.28 0.32 -10.71
C PHE A 6 -5.90 -1.09 -10.32
N LEU A 7 -5.01 -1.71 -11.10
CA LEU A 7 -4.37 -2.99 -10.78
C LEU A 7 -3.00 -2.72 -10.17
N VAL A 8 -2.86 -2.93 -8.87
CA VAL A 8 -1.62 -2.73 -8.13
C VAL A 8 -0.93 -4.07 -7.92
N LYS A 9 0.29 -4.21 -8.47
CA LYS A 9 1.17 -5.34 -8.15
C LYS A 9 2.10 -4.92 -7.03
N TRP A 10 1.96 -5.55 -5.88
CA TRP A 10 2.79 -5.38 -4.69
C TRP A 10 3.88 -6.43 -4.66
N TYR A 11 5.10 -6.03 -4.32
CA TYR A 11 6.26 -6.91 -4.17
C TYR A 11 6.80 -6.79 -2.75
N GLY A 12 7.12 -7.93 -2.14
CA GLY A 12 7.68 -8.00 -0.79
C GLY A 12 7.31 -9.30 -0.07
N PRO A 13 7.44 -9.35 1.26
CA PRO A 13 8.01 -8.29 2.10
C PRO A 13 9.53 -8.19 1.92
N PHE A 14 10.05 -6.97 1.87
CA PHE A 14 11.47 -6.69 2.14
C PHE A 14 11.65 -6.41 3.62
N THR A 15 12.79 -6.83 4.16
CA THR A 15 13.14 -6.66 5.58
C THR A 15 13.94 -5.39 5.85
N THR A 16 14.58 -4.83 4.81
CA THR A 16 15.36 -3.60 4.91
C THR A 16 15.15 -2.71 3.69
N SER A 17 15.36 -1.39 3.85
CA SER A 17 15.35 -0.45 2.72
C SER A 17 16.49 -0.70 1.73
N GLU A 18 17.57 -1.34 2.16
CA GLU A 18 18.68 -1.68 1.26
C GLU A 18 18.33 -2.85 0.34
N GLU A 19 17.64 -3.87 0.86
CA GLU A 19 17.11 -4.99 0.09
C GLU A 19 16.11 -4.49 -0.98
N GLU A 20 15.17 -3.64 -0.57
CA GLU A 20 14.22 -2.99 -1.48
C GLU A 20 14.93 -2.14 -2.55
N ARG A 21 15.95 -1.35 -2.16
CA ARG A 21 16.74 -0.53 -3.08
C ARG A 21 17.44 -1.35 -4.16
N LEU A 22 18.09 -2.44 -3.77
CA LEU A 22 18.79 -3.31 -4.71
C LEU A 22 17.79 -3.95 -5.69
N TRP A 23 16.68 -4.46 -5.16
CA TRP A 23 15.62 -5.04 -5.97
C TRP A 23 14.98 -4.04 -6.94
N GLU A 24 14.57 -2.85 -6.48
CA GLU A 24 13.88 -1.86 -7.33
C GLU A 24 14.79 -1.37 -8.48
N LYS A 25 16.11 -1.33 -8.26
CA LYS A 25 17.08 -0.95 -9.31
C LYS A 25 17.23 -1.97 -10.43
N GLU A 26 16.94 -3.24 -10.16
CA GLU A 26 16.99 -4.31 -11.16
C GLU A 26 15.71 -4.37 -12.01
N GLN A 27 14.65 -3.68 -11.58
CA GLN A 27 13.37 -3.72 -12.28
C GLN A 27 13.35 -2.80 -13.50
N SER A 28 12.74 -3.28 -14.58
CA SER A 28 12.45 -2.48 -15.78
C SER A 28 11.20 -1.58 -15.63
N PHE A 29 10.60 -1.57 -14.44
CA PHE A 29 9.39 -0.83 -14.13
C PHE A 29 9.60 0.00 -12.85
N LYS A 30 8.70 0.95 -12.63
CA LYS A 30 8.76 1.85 -11.49
C LYS A 30 7.68 1.53 -10.48
N CYS A 31 8.05 1.46 -9.21
CA CYS A 31 7.10 1.45 -8.11
C CYS A 31 6.75 2.88 -7.71
N SER A 32 5.49 3.09 -7.34
CA SER A 32 4.93 4.40 -6.99
C SER A 32 4.16 4.39 -5.68
N LEU A 33 4.01 3.22 -5.07
CA LEU A 33 3.34 3.00 -3.80
C LEU A 33 4.24 2.17 -2.89
N TYR A 34 4.07 2.29 -1.58
CA TYR A 34 4.74 1.41 -0.62
C TYR A 34 3.92 1.28 0.66
N LEU A 35 4.03 0.12 1.29
CA LEU A 35 3.47 -0.18 2.59
C LEU A 35 4.60 -0.48 3.55
N LEU A 36 4.55 0.10 4.74
CA LEU A 36 5.46 -0.20 5.84
C LEU A 36 4.67 -0.79 6.99
N HIS A 37 5.29 -1.73 7.70
CA HIS A 37 4.77 -2.30 8.93
C HIS A 37 5.90 -2.57 9.90
N GLY A 38 5.67 -2.25 11.17
CA GLY A 38 6.62 -2.49 12.23
C GLY A 38 6.08 -2.06 13.59
N LYS A 39 6.98 -1.74 14.51
CA LYS A 39 6.65 -1.24 15.83
C LYS A 39 7.45 0.02 16.14
N LEU A 40 6.85 0.93 16.89
CA LEU A 40 7.62 2.01 17.48
C LEU A 40 8.66 1.43 18.45
N LYS A 41 9.82 2.10 18.56
CA LYS A 41 10.97 1.66 19.37
C LYS A 41 10.58 1.16 20.76
N TYR A 42 9.71 1.89 21.46
CA TYR A 42 9.32 1.61 22.84
C TYR A 42 7.95 0.92 23.00
N ALA A 43 7.26 0.57 21.91
CA ALA A 43 5.96 -0.09 21.98
C ALA A 43 6.10 -1.54 22.48
N LYS A 44 5.29 -2.00 23.44
CA LYS A 44 5.33 -3.42 23.84
C LYS A 44 4.81 -4.31 22.72
N SER A 45 3.54 -4.15 22.38
CA SER A 45 2.83 -4.95 21.38
C SER A 45 2.30 -4.13 20.19
N ARG A 46 2.08 -2.82 20.36
CA ARG A 46 1.45 -1.98 19.34
C ARG A 46 2.24 -1.99 18.04
N GLU A 47 1.57 -2.44 16.98
CA GLU A 47 2.06 -2.39 15.61
C GLU A 47 1.54 -1.15 14.93
N VAL A 48 2.32 -0.65 13.98
CA VAL A 48 1.98 0.54 13.21
C VAL A 48 2.22 0.28 11.73
N TYR A 49 1.43 0.94 10.91
CA TYR A 49 1.38 0.76 9.46
C TYR A 49 1.50 2.10 8.76
N TYR A 50 1.99 2.10 7.54
CA TYR A 50 2.06 3.30 6.71
C TYR A 50 1.82 2.92 5.26
N CYS A 51 0.97 3.66 4.58
CA CYS A 51 0.83 3.61 3.12
C CYS A 51 1.34 4.93 2.56
N GLY A 52 2.24 4.87 1.58
CA GLY A 52 2.82 6.05 1.00
C GLY A 52 2.90 5.97 -0.51
N GLU A 53 3.00 7.15 -1.12
CA GLU A 53 3.21 7.31 -2.55
C GLU A 53 4.59 7.89 -2.88
N SER A 54 5.01 7.68 -4.12
CA SER A 54 6.21 8.30 -4.67
C SER A 54 6.06 8.56 -6.17
N THR A 55 6.39 9.77 -6.60
CA THR A 55 6.56 10.13 -8.02
C THR A 55 7.99 9.88 -8.51
N ARG A 56 8.87 9.32 -7.66
CA ARG A 56 10.24 8.86 -7.96
C ARG A 56 10.38 7.40 -7.49
N ASN A 57 11.57 6.80 -7.60
CA ASN A 57 11.78 5.47 -7.02
C ASN A 57 11.45 5.46 -5.52
N VAL A 58 10.86 4.37 -5.04
CA VAL A 58 10.44 4.22 -3.64
C VAL A 58 11.66 4.29 -2.72
N TYR A 59 12.75 3.59 -3.04
CA TYR A 59 13.95 3.64 -2.20
C TYR A 59 14.48 5.06 -1.98
N LYS A 60 14.34 5.95 -2.98
CA LYS A 60 14.73 7.37 -2.82
C LYS A 60 13.81 8.09 -1.84
N ARG A 61 12.50 7.81 -1.90
CA ARG A 61 11.48 8.36 -1.01
C ARG A 61 11.70 7.93 0.44
N LEU A 62 12.06 6.67 0.66
CA LEU A 62 12.35 6.16 2.00
C LEU A 62 13.55 6.86 2.67
N CYS A 63 14.48 7.43 1.89
CA CYS A 63 15.62 8.19 2.39
C CYS A 63 15.31 9.66 2.73
N ASP A 64 14.09 10.14 2.51
CA ASP A 64 13.76 11.53 2.82
C ASP A 64 13.90 11.84 4.30
N LYS A 65 14.42 13.04 4.59
CA LYS A 65 14.48 13.56 5.95
C LYS A 65 13.07 13.64 6.54
N GLY A 66 12.87 13.02 7.71
CA GLY A 66 11.58 13.00 8.40
C GLY A 66 10.60 11.95 7.88
N HIS A 67 11.04 11.02 7.03
CA HIS A 67 10.19 9.93 6.57
C HIS A 67 9.80 8.97 7.72
N HIS A 68 8.53 8.53 7.76
CA HIS A 68 7.97 7.70 8.82
C HIS A 68 8.67 6.36 9.04
N ILE A 69 9.38 5.85 8.02
CA ILE A 69 10.22 4.65 8.18
C ILE A 69 11.25 4.81 9.31
N ALA A 70 11.73 6.04 9.56
CA ALA A 70 12.67 6.32 10.63
C ALA A 70 12.10 6.05 12.04
N GLU A 71 10.78 6.14 12.21
CA GLU A 71 10.08 5.90 13.48
C GLU A 71 10.02 4.41 13.84
N ILE A 72 10.07 3.54 12.83
CA ILE A 72 9.96 2.09 12.97
C ILE A 72 11.24 1.33 12.57
N LYS A 73 12.29 2.03 12.12
CA LYS A 73 13.51 1.41 11.55
C LYS A 73 14.15 0.31 12.41
N GLU A 74 14.11 0.46 13.74
CA GLU A 74 14.73 -0.50 14.67
C GLU A 74 13.89 -1.77 14.85
N ARG A 75 12.61 -1.72 14.46
CA ARG A 75 11.63 -2.80 14.62
C ARG A 75 10.73 -2.85 13.39
N LEU A 76 11.35 -2.70 12.22
CA LEU A 76 10.72 -2.80 10.92
C LEU A 76 10.46 -4.29 10.66
N ASN A 77 9.20 -4.63 10.36
CA ASN A 77 8.82 -6.01 10.06
C ASN A 77 8.74 -6.25 8.56
N SER A 78 8.15 -5.31 7.81
CA SER A 78 8.01 -5.46 6.36
C SER A 78 7.91 -4.14 5.62
N ILE A 79 8.48 -4.14 4.41
CA ILE A 79 8.25 -3.16 3.35
C ILE A 79 7.61 -3.91 2.19
N TYR A 80 6.55 -3.36 1.61
CA TYR A 80 6.06 -3.75 0.29
C TYR A 80 6.15 -2.55 -0.64
N VAL A 81 6.48 -2.78 -1.90
CA VAL A 81 6.46 -1.72 -2.94
C VAL A 81 5.49 -2.10 -4.04
N GLY A 82 4.70 -1.13 -4.48
CA GLY A 82 3.59 -1.32 -5.40
C GLY A 82 3.78 -0.55 -6.71
N ARG A 83 3.46 -1.19 -7.83
CA ARG A 83 3.29 -0.52 -9.12
C ARG A 83 1.84 -0.59 -9.58
N ILE A 84 1.33 0.50 -10.15
CA ILE A 84 0.09 0.47 -10.93
C ILE A 84 0.44 -0.15 -12.29
N SER A 85 -0.15 -1.30 -12.61
CA SER A 85 0.29 -2.16 -13.70
C SER A 85 -0.58 -2.11 -14.95
N ASN A 86 -1.84 -1.69 -14.81
CA ASN A 86 -2.78 -1.49 -15.92
C ASN A 86 -2.67 -0.10 -16.58
N ILE A 87 -1.80 0.78 -16.07
CA ILE A 87 -1.58 2.13 -16.60
C ILE A 87 -0.08 2.29 -16.90
N LYS A 88 0.27 2.58 -18.16
CA LYS A 88 1.68 2.69 -18.59
C LYS A 88 2.43 3.80 -17.86
N HIS A 89 1.80 4.95 -17.69
CA HIS A 89 2.36 6.14 -17.04
C HIS A 89 1.32 6.75 -16.09
N PRO A 90 1.14 6.21 -14.88
CA PRO A 90 0.16 6.73 -13.94
C PRO A 90 0.52 8.17 -13.55
N THR A 91 -0.47 9.05 -13.59
CA THR A 91 -0.34 10.43 -13.13
C THR A 91 -0.21 10.48 -11.61
N ARG A 92 0.32 11.58 -11.07
CA ARG A 92 0.36 11.79 -9.62
C ARG A 92 -1.04 11.70 -9.00
N SER A 93 -2.05 12.28 -9.63
CA SER A 93 -3.43 12.23 -9.13
C SER A 93 -3.96 10.80 -9.03
N GLN A 94 -3.62 9.93 -9.99
CA GLN A 94 -3.99 8.51 -9.94
C GLN A 94 -3.25 7.76 -8.84
N ILE A 95 -1.94 8.02 -8.66
CA ILE A 95 -1.17 7.42 -7.56
C ILE A 95 -1.74 7.84 -6.20
N MET A 96 -2.02 9.14 -6.03
CA MET A 96 -2.65 9.69 -4.82
C MET A 96 -4.01 9.06 -4.55
N LEU A 97 -4.80 8.82 -5.61
CA LEU A 97 -6.12 8.21 -5.47
C LEU A 97 -6.02 6.78 -4.92
N VAL A 98 -5.07 5.98 -5.44
CA VAL A 98 -4.81 4.63 -4.94
C VAL A 98 -4.27 4.65 -3.51
N GLU A 99 -3.29 5.49 -3.20
CA GLU A 99 -2.73 5.65 -1.84
C GLU A 99 -3.83 6.01 -0.85
N LYS A 100 -4.65 7.02 -1.16
CA LYS A 100 -5.75 7.48 -0.33
C LYS A 100 -6.80 6.39 -0.09
N THR A 101 -7.18 5.63 -1.12
CA THR A 101 -8.13 4.52 -0.98
C THR A 101 -7.60 3.42 -0.06
N ILE A 102 -6.32 3.07 -0.18
CA ILE A 102 -5.69 2.05 0.68
C ILE A 102 -5.51 2.57 2.11
N THR A 103 -5.09 3.82 2.28
CA THR A 103 -4.93 4.46 3.60
C THR A 103 -6.26 4.54 4.34
N ALA A 104 -7.34 4.95 3.67
CA ALA A 104 -8.68 4.98 4.25
C ALA A 104 -9.15 3.57 4.66
N TYR A 105 -8.96 2.56 3.80
CA TYR A 105 -9.27 1.18 4.15
C TYR A 105 -8.49 0.69 5.39
N LEU A 106 -7.19 0.97 5.45
CA LEU A 106 -6.36 0.62 6.60
C LEU A 106 -6.81 1.33 7.88
N ALA A 107 -7.27 2.58 7.77
CA ALA A 107 -7.76 3.37 8.91
C ALA A 107 -9.02 2.75 9.50
N GLU A 108 -9.97 2.31 8.66
CA GLU A 108 -11.18 1.61 9.10
C GLU A 108 -10.85 0.24 9.73
N GLU A 109 -9.99 -0.56 9.08
CA GLU A 109 -9.70 -1.93 9.52
C GLU A 109 -8.82 -1.98 10.78
N LEU A 110 -7.91 -1.02 10.96
CA LEU A 110 -6.91 -1.04 12.04
C LEU A 110 -7.09 0.08 13.07
N GLY A 111 -7.87 1.12 12.77
CA GLY A 111 -7.97 2.36 13.53
C GLY A 111 -6.83 3.35 13.20
N GLU A 112 -7.17 4.63 13.04
CA GLU A 112 -6.24 5.72 12.70
C GLU A 112 -5.01 5.78 13.62
N GLN A 113 -5.16 5.47 14.91
CA GLN A 113 -4.08 5.46 15.91
C GLN A 113 -2.95 4.44 15.63
N ASN A 114 -3.22 3.46 14.76
CA ASN A 114 -2.25 2.46 14.33
C ASN A 114 -1.64 2.79 12.96
N LEU A 115 -2.00 3.92 12.35
CA LEU A 115 -1.37 4.43 11.14
C LEU A 115 -0.35 5.52 11.48
N LEU A 116 0.76 5.51 10.75
CA LEU A 116 1.75 6.59 10.76
C LEU A 116 1.35 7.73 9.82
N ASN A 117 0.46 7.48 8.87
CA ASN A 117 -0.16 8.52 8.07
C ASN A 117 -0.79 9.55 9.02
N ALA A 118 -0.62 10.85 8.76
CA ALA A 118 -1.27 11.90 9.55
C ALA A 118 -2.56 12.42 8.88
N THR A 119 -2.81 11.99 7.64
CA THR A 119 -3.89 12.46 6.76
C THR A 119 -4.34 11.32 5.85
N ASN A 120 -5.27 11.60 4.93
CA ASN A 120 -5.79 10.66 3.92
C ASN A 120 -6.61 9.49 4.47
N PHE A 121 -7.21 9.67 5.65
CA PHE A 121 -8.16 8.71 6.22
C PHE A 121 -9.55 8.80 5.58
N TYR A 122 -9.87 9.93 4.95
CA TYR A 122 -11.15 10.16 4.28
C TYR A 122 -11.12 9.69 2.83
N TYR A 123 -12.28 9.32 2.31
CA TYR A 123 -12.42 8.76 0.97
C TYR A 123 -12.40 9.82 -0.16
N SER A 124 -12.35 9.34 -1.40
CA SER A 124 -12.53 10.18 -2.59
C SER A 124 -14.02 10.40 -2.87
N SER A 125 -14.40 11.58 -3.35
CA SER A 125 -15.76 11.88 -3.81
C SER A 125 -16.07 11.28 -5.19
N GLN A 126 -15.33 10.24 -5.58
CA GLN A 126 -15.42 9.55 -6.86
C GLN A 126 -15.39 8.05 -6.62
N ASN A 127 -15.97 7.28 -7.53
CA ASN A 127 -15.81 5.83 -7.54
C ASN A 127 -14.33 5.49 -7.77
N VAL A 128 -13.79 4.56 -6.98
CA VAL A 128 -12.41 4.07 -7.10
C VAL A 128 -12.38 2.58 -6.85
N TYR A 129 -11.73 1.83 -7.73
CA TYR A 129 -11.58 0.39 -7.62
C TYR A 129 -10.09 0.03 -7.65
N VAL A 130 -9.62 -0.64 -6.61
CA VAL A 130 -8.22 -1.06 -6.48
C VAL A 130 -8.19 -2.58 -6.38
N ILE A 131 -7.50 -3.22 -7.32
CA ILE A 131 -7.23 -4.66 -7.34
C ILE A 131 -5.77 -4.86 -6.95
N ASN A 132 -5.52 -5.55 -5.84
CA ASN A 132 -4.20 -5.80 -5.30
C ASN A 132 -3.73 -7.23 -5.61
N GLU A 133 -2.56 -7.35 -6.22
CA GLU A 133 -1.87 -8.62 -6.41
C GLU A 133 -0.60 -8.64 -5.56
N TRP A 134 -0.42 -9.68 -4.75
CA TRP A 134 0.70 -9.80 -3.81
C TRP A 134 1.76 -10.78 -4.32
N TRP A 135 2.83 -10.24 -4.89
CA TRP A 135 3.94 -10.96 -5.49
C TRP A 135 5.10 -11.12 -4.49
N LYS A 136 5.83 -12.22 -4.62
CA LYS A 136 7.14 -12.37 -3.98
C LYS A 136 8.18 -11.51 -4.69
N ILE A 137 9.32 -11.33 -4.03
CA ILE A 137 10.46 -10.59 -4.57
C ILE A 137 11.08 -11.25 -5.81
N ASP A 138 10.81 -12.53 -6.06
CA ASP A 138 11.20 -13.21 -7.29
C ASP A 138 10.50 -12.65 -8.55
N GLY A 139 9.37 -11.94 -8.37
CA GLY A 139 8.58 -11.39 -9.47
C GLY A 139 7.83 -12.42 -10.31
N GLU A 140 7.93 -13.71 -9.98
CA GLU A 140 7.37 -14.83 -10.73
C GLU A 140 6.23 -15.50 -9.97
N SER A 141 6.28 -15.50 -8.64
CA SER A 141 5.32 -16.20 -7.80
C SER A 141 4.52 -15.24 -6.93
N MET A 142 3.22 -15.54 -6.80
CA MET A 142 2.33 -14.82 -5.89
C MET A 142 2.27 -15.51 -4.52
N TRP A 143 2.01 -14.72 -3.49
CA TRP A 143 1.78 -15.23 -2.15
C TRP A 143 0.42 -15.90 -2.04
N ALA A 144 0.39 -17.17 -1.61
CA ALA A 144 -0.86 -17.88 -1.30
C ALA A 144 -1.37 -17.56 0.12
N ARG A 145 -0.46 -17.29 1.06
CA ARG A 145 -0.75 -16.95 2.45
C ARG A 145 0.32 -15.98 2.96
N GLN A 146 -0.11 -15.07 3.82
CA GLN A 146 0.70 -14.02 4.43
C GLN A 146 0.45 -14.01 5.94
N PRO A 147 1.44 -13.59 6.77
CA PRO A 147 1.23 -13.39 8.20
C PRO A 147 0.02 -12.50 8.46
N ILE A 148 -0.75 -12.80 9.50
CA ILE A 148 -2.04 -12.12 9.77
C ILE A 148 -1.90 -10.59 9.98
N ASN A 149 -0.72 -10.17 10.42
CA ASN A 149 -0.39 -8.78 10.68
C ASN A 149 0.40 -8.13 9.53
N ALA A 150 0.66 -8.83 8.43
CA ALA A 150 1.31 -8.21 7.28
C ALA A 150 0.32 -7.29 6.56
N PRO A 151 0.77 -6.14 6.00
CA PRO A 151 -0.05 -5.32 5.13
C PRO A 151 -0.76 -6.11 4.02
N SER A 152 -0.08 -7.10 3.46
CA SER A 152 -0.57 -8.02 2.41
C SER A 152 -1.67 -8.99 2.85
N HIS A 153 -1.89 -9.14 4.16
CA HIS A 153 -3.02 -9.89 4.71
C HIS A 153 -4.21 -8.98 5.03
N ILE A 154 -3.90 -7.76 5.48
CA ILE A 154 -4.88 -6.79 5.95
C ILE A 154 -5.58 -6.13 4.75
N VAL A 155 -4.79 -5.61 3.81
CA VAL A 155 -5.29 -4.98 2.58
C VAL A 155 -5.88 -6.08 1.67
N PRO A 156 -7.16 -5.99 1.29
CA PRO A 156 -7.84 -7.02 0.51
C PRO A 156 -7.38 -7.00 -0.95
N ASP A 157 -7.65 -8.10 -1.64
CA ASP A 157 -7.34 -8.24 -3.07
C ASP A 157 -8.18 -7.29 -3.92
N VAL A 158 -9.35 -6.88 -3.43
CA VAL A 158 -10.17 -5.85 -4.09
C VAL A 158 -10.70 -4.87 -3.06
N ILE A 159 -10.55 -3.57 -3.33
CA ILE A 159 -11.19 -2.47 -2.63
C ILE A 159 -12.09 -1.73 -3.62
N CYS A 160 -13.35 -1.52 -3.26
CA CYS A 160 -14.29 -0.69 -4.00
C CYS A 160 -14.72 0.47 -3.10
N SER A 161 -14.40 1.70 -3.50
CA SER A 161 -14.93 2.92 -2.92
C SER A 161 -16.03 3.43 -3.84
N HIS A 162 -17.28 3.40 -3.39
CA HIS A 162 -18.45 3.84 -4.14
C HIS A 162 -18.96 5.17 -3.58
N CYS A 163 -19.07 6.19 -4.44
CA CYS A 163 -19.70 7.47 -4.13
C CYS A 163 -21.15 7.39 -4.61
N THR A 164 -22.08 7.37 -3.66
CA THR A 164 -23.52 7.29 -3.93
C THR A 164 -24.04 8.61 -4.53
N GLU A 165 -25.27 8.60 -5.05
CA GLU A 165 -25.93 9.81 -5.57
C GLU A 165 -26.07 10.92 -4.51
N ASN A 166 -26.19 10.54 -3.22
CA ASN A 166 -26.28 11.47 -2.09
C ASN A 166 -24.91 11.99 -1.62
N LYS A 167 -23.82 11.60 -2.29
CA LYS A 167 -22.42 11.87 -1.91
C LYS A 167 -21.96 11.17 -0.63
N ASP A 168 -22.72 10.20 -0.13
CA ASP A 168 -22.24 9.26 0.87
C ASP A 168 -21.24 8.30 0.23
N ILE A 169 -20.26 7.85 1.00
CA ILE A 169 -19.17 7.00 0.50
C ILE A 169 -19.22 5.64 1.17
N GLU A 170 -19.33 4.60 0.36
CA GLU A 170 -19.38 3.20 0.79
C GLU A 170 -18.07 2.51 0.42
N LEU A 171 -17.49 1.78 1.38
CA LEU A 171 -16.24 1.05 1.18
C LEU A 171 -16.49 -0.46 1.30
N TYR A 172 -16.07 -1.19 0.28
CA TYR A 172 -16.14 -2.65 0.25
C TYR A 172 -14.76 -3.23 0.07
N GLY A 173 -14.45 -4.30 0.81
CA GLY A 173 -13.22 -5.07 0.68
C GLY A 173 -13.54 -6.55 0.43
N CYS A 174 -12.89 -7.16 -0.56
CA CYS A 174 -12.96 -8.59 -0.80
C CYS A 174 -11.59 -9.23 -0.55
N LYS A 175 -11.45 -9.93 0.59
CA LYS A 175 -10.22 -10.65 0.94
C LYS A 175 -10.15 -11.96 0.13
N LYS A 176 -8.99 -12.23 -0.49
CA LYS A 176 -8.63 -13.51 -1.11
C LYS A 176 -9.59 -13.95 -2.22
N MET A 177 -9.33 -13.47 -3.43
CA MET A 177 -10.06 -13.93 -4.62
C MET A 177 -9.93 -15.45 -4.79
N LYS A 178 -11.06 -16.11 -5.08
CA LYS A 178 -11.10 -17.55 -5.34
C LYS A 178 -10.45 -17.85 -6.68
N ARG A 179 -9.42 -18.69 -6.69
CA ARG A 179 -8.92 -19.32 -7.92
C ARG A 179 -9.87 -20.45 -8.29
N LEU A 180 -10.45 -20.39 -9.49
CA LEU A 180 -11.34 -21.42 -10.05
C LEU A 180 -10.54 -22.56 -10.70
#